data_AF-A0A9E4XLH6-F1
#
_entry.id   AF-A0A9E4XLH6-F1
#
_cell.length_a   1.000
_cell.length_b   1.000
_cell.length_c   1.000
_cell.angle_alpha   90.00
_cell.angle_beta   90.00
_cell.angle_gamma   90.00
#
_symmetry.space_group_name_H-M   'P 1'
#
loop_
_entity.id
_entity.type
_entity.pdbx_description
1 polymer ?
#
loop_
_entity_poly.entity_id
_entity_poly.type
_entity_poly.pdbx_seq_one_letter_code
_entity_poly.pdbx_strand_id
1 'polypeptide(L)'
;MNSPEIELVAFDLGNVLCIIDETPPVQKLAEMSGRTSADVHDVVFGKQHLLRLESGRTSFEEHARQAIAELGIDLTIGEFTDI
;
A
#
# COMPACT_ATOMS: atom_id res chain seq x y z
N MET A 1 -39.48 -23.92 -1.99
CA MET A 1 -38.56 -23.17 -2.87
C MET A 1 -37.16 -23.69 -2.54
N ASN A 2 -36.48 -24.32 -3.49
CA ASN A 2 -35.08 -24.71 -3.29
C ASN A 2 -34.23 -23.45 -3.44
N SER A 3 -33.49 -23.10 -2.40
CA SER A 3 -32.47 -22.06 -2.49
C SER A 3 -31.44 -22.48 -3.55
N PRO A 4 -30.96 -21.56 -4.41
CA PRO A 4 -29.92 -21.89 -5.37
C PRO A 4 -28.67 -22.39 -4.63
N GLU A 5 -28.13 -23.51 -5.09
CA GLU A 5 -26.90 -24.10 -4.55
C GLU A 5 -25.71 -23.23 -4.99
N ILE A 6 -24.88 -22.82 -4.04
CA ILE A 6 -23.69 -22.03 -4.34
C ILE A 6 -22.60 -22.99 -4.81
N GLU A 7 -22.25 -22.92 -6.09
CA GLU A 7 -21.23 -23.79 -6.70
C GLU A 7 -19.81 -23.23 -6.58
N LEU A 8 -19.67 -21.91 -6.39
CA LEU A 8 -18.38 -21.24 -6.29
C LEU A 8 -18.43 -20.03 -5.37
N VAL A 9 -17.40 -19.87 -4.55
CA VAL A 9 -17.16 -18.69 -3.72
C VAL A 9 -15.75 -18.18 -3.98
N ALA A 10 -15.63 -16.90 -4.28
CA ALA A 10 -14.35 -16.20 -4.40
C ALA A 10 -14.23 -15.20 -3.25
N PHE A 11 -13.07 -15.17 -2.61
CA PHE A 11 -12.75 -14.26 -1.52
C PHE A 11 -11.70 -13.26 -1.98
N ASP A 12 -11.93 -11.99 -1.66
CA ASP A 12 -10.88 -10.99 -1.73
C ASP A 12 -9.82 -11.27 -0.65
N LEU A 13 -8.61 -10.76 -0.82
CA LEU A 13 -7.55 -10.93 0.15
C LEU A 13 -7.69 -9.89 1.28
N GLY A 14 -7.57 -8.61 0.91
CA GLY A 14 -7.52 -7.51 1.87
C GLY A 14 -8.85 -7.29 2.57
N ASN A 15 -8.83 -7.24 3.89
CA ASN A 15 -9.98 -7.05 4.77
C ASN A 15 -11.09 -8.12 4.65
N VAL A 16 -10.79 -9.25 4.01
CA VAL A 16 -11.65 -10.43 3.94
C VAL A 16 -10.91 -11.68 4.45
N LEU A 17 -9.76 -11.99 3.87
CA LEU A 17 -8.91 -13.11 4.32
C LEU A 17 -7.80 -12.66 5.28
N CYS A 18 -7.35 -11.42 5.19
CA CYS A 18 -6.40 -10.81 6.13
C CYS A 18 -6.81 -9.38 6.49
N ILE A 19 -6.27 -8.85 7.59
CA ILE A 19 -6.42 -7.44 7.95
C ILE A 19 -5.28 -6.66 7.30
N ILE A 20 -5.61 -5.56 6.63
CA ILE A 20 -4.62 -4.60 6.16
C ILE A 20 -4.60 -3.43 7.14
N ASP A 21 -3.44 -3.21 7.76
CA ASP A 21 -3.19 -2.07 8.63
C ASP A 21 -1.99 -1.29 8.12
N GLU A 22 -2.27 -0.14 7.52
CA GLU A 22 -1.27 0.80 6.98
C GLU A 22 -0.68 1.70 8.06
N THR A 23 -1.22 1.67 9.29
CA THR A 23 -0.81 2.58 10.36
C THR A 23 0.66 2.40 10.75
N PRO A 24 1.18 1.17 10.97
CA PRO A 24 2.59 0.98 11.32
C PRO A 24 3.59 1.51 10.28
N PRO A 25 3.47 1.18 8.97
CA PRO A 25 4.43 1.69 7.98
C PRO A 25 4.29 3.21 7.80
N VAL A 26 3.07 3.76 7.85
CA VAL A 26 2.85 5.21 7.78
C VAL A 26 3.53 5.94 8.95
N GLN A 27 3.41 5.42 10.17
CA GLN A 27 4.04 6.02 11.35
C GLN A 27 5.57 5.97 11.24
N LYS A 28 6.13 4.82 10.86
CA LYS A 28 7.58 4.65 10.71
C LYS A 28 8.15 5.59 9.65
N LEU A 29 7.50 5.70 8.50
CA LEU A 29 7.92 6.62 7.44
C LEU A 29 7.73 8.09 7.82
N ALA A 30 6.71 8.43 8.62
CA ALA A 30 6.51 9.78 9.13
C ALA A 30 7.65 10.20 10.07
N GLU A 31 8.07 9.31 10.98
CA GLU A 31 9.21 9.53 11.87
C GLU A 31 10.52 9.74 11.08
N MET A 32 10.74 8.95 10.03
CA MET A 32 11.95 9.04 9.20
C MET A 32 12.00 10.29 8.31
N SER A 33 10.85 10.71 7.78
CA SER A 33 10.75 11.85 6.86
C SER A 33 10.52 13.20 7.56
N GLY A 34 10.13 13.18 8.84
CA GLY A 34 9.68 14.37 9.58
C GLY A 34 8.35 14.93 9.08
N ARG A 35 7.60 14.18 8.25
CA ARG A 35 6.29 14.57 7.71
C ARG A 35 5.16 14.08 8.59
N THR A 36 3.95 14.57 8.34
CA THR A 36 2.76 14.05 9.05
C THR A 36 2.37 12.68 8.51
N SER A 37 1.74 11.85 9.33
CA SER A 37 1.19 10.56 8.89
C SER A 37 0.19 10.71 7.74
N ALA A 38 -0.57 11.81 7.69
CA ALA A 38 -1.50 12.08 6.59
C ALA A 38 -0.77 12.33 5.27
N ASP A 39 0.31 13.12 5.29
CA ASP A 39 1.13 13.37 4.09
C ASP A 39 1.80 12.10 3.61
N VAL A 40 2.36 11.30 4.54
CA VAL A 40 2.97 10.00 4.20
C VAL A 40 1.96 9.06 3.57
N HIS A 41 0.76 8.97 4.17
CA HIS A 41 -0.29 8.14 3.62
C HIS A 41 -0.68 8.58 2.20
N ASP A 42 -0.78 9.88 1.92
CA ASP A 42 -1.12 10.35 0.57
C ASP A 42 -0.02 10.02 -0.45
N VAL A 43 1.25 10.13 -0.06
CA VAL A 43 2.40 9.81 -0.93
C VAL A 43 2.49 8.31 -1.23
N VAL A 44 2.32 7.46 -0.21
CA VAL A 44 2.54 6.01 -0.32
C VAL A 44 1.26 5.27 -0.71
N PHE A 45 0.17 5.53 -0.01
CA PHE A 45 -1.11 4.81 -0.14
C PHE A 45 -2.19 5.67 -0.82
N GLY A 46 -1.83 6.84 -1.36
CA GLY A 46 -2.76 7.69 -2.07
C GLY A 46 -3.40 6.98 -3.26
N LYS A 47 -4.71 7.16 -3.43
CA LYS A 47 -5.53 6.44 -4.41
C LYS A 47 -4.99 6.47 -5.83
N GLN A 48 -4.39 7.59 -6.26
CA GLN A 48 -3.82 7.72 -7.60
C GLN A 48 -2.52 6.92 -7.78
N HIS A 49 -1.74 6.74 -6.72
CA HIS A 49 -0.50 5.97 -6.75
C HIS A 49 -0.81 4.47 -6.73
N LEU A 50 -1.68 4.04 -5.82
CA LEU A 50 -2.13 2.65 -5.74
C LEU A 50 -2.83 2.19 -7.01
N LEU A 51 -3.72 3.00 -7.59
CA LEU A 51 -4.40 2.63 -8.83
C LEU A 51 -3.43 2.32 -9.97
N ARG A 52 -2.32 3.05 -10.08
CA ARG A 52 -1.30 2.79 -11.10
C ARG A 52 -0.56 1.49 -10.84
N LEU A 53 -0.27 1.18 -9.57
CA LEU A 53 0.40 -0.05 -9.16
C LEU A 53 -0.50 -1.27 -9.39
N GLU A 54 -1.72 -1.22 -8.86
CA GLU A 54 -2.72 -2.29 -8.95
C GLU A 54 -3.17 -2.58 -10.39
N SER A 55 -3.16 -1.56 -11.26
CA SER A 55 -3.45 -1.74 -12.69
C SER A 55 -2.23 -2.16 -13.53
N GLY A 56 -1.06 -2.37 -12.91
CA GLY A 56 0.17 -2.76 -13.59
C GLY A 56 0.77 -1.67 -14.49
N ARG A 57 0.33 -0.41 -14.34
CA ARG A 57 0.87 0.75 -15.09
C ARG A 57 2.21 1.25 -14.54
N THR A 58 2.56 0.85 -13.33
CA THR A 58 3.86 1.07 -12.71
C THR A 58 4.30 -0.20 -11.98
N SER A 59 5.61 -0.43 -11.89
CA SER A 59 6.15 -1.50 -11.05
C SER A 59 6.15 -1.05 -9.58
N PHE A 60 6.23 -2.02 -8.67
CA PHE A 60 6.43 -1.73 -7.25
C PHE A 60 7.74 -0.97 -7.01
N GLU A 61 8.82 -1.32 -7.73
CA GLU A 61 10.11 -0.65 -7.61
C GLU A 61 10.00 0.85 -7.96
N GLU A 62 9.31 1.18 -9.05
CA GLU A 62 9.09 2.55 -9.49
C GLU A 62 8.25 3.33 -8.47
N HIS A 63 7.20 2.69 -7.93
CA HIS A 63 6.37 3.27 -6.87
C HIS A 63 7.20 3.55 -5.60
N ALA A 64 8.01 2.59 -5.14
CA ALA A 64 8.87 2.75 -3.98
C ALA A 64 9.90 3.86 -4.19
N ARG A 65 10.56 3.91 -5.36
CA ARG A 65 11.51 4.99 -5.69
C ARG A 65 10.82 6.36 -5.67
N GLN A 66 9.61 6.46 -6.21
CA GLN A 66 8.83 7.70 -6.18
C GLN A 66 8.55 8.11 -4.73
N ALA A 67 8.04 7.20 -3.90
CA ALA A 67 7.71 7.49 -2.51
C ALA A 67 8.94 7.90 -1.68
N ILE A 68 10.06 7.18 -1.82
CA ILE A 68 11.34 7.50 -1.15
C ILE A 68 11.80 8.91 -1.52
N ALA A 69 11.81 9.23 -2.82
CA ALA A 69 12.22 10.55 -3.31
C ALA A 69 11.28 11.66 -2.84
N GLU A 70 9.98 11.42 -2.86
CA GLU A 70 8.96 12.41 -2.48
C GLU A 70 8.93 12.66 -0.98
N LEU A 71 9.16 11.63 -0.15
CA LEU A 71 9.30 11.76 1.30
C LEU A 71 10.65 12.38 1.69
N GLY A 72 11.66 12.34 0.81
CA GLY A 72 12.99 12.87 1.07
C GLY A 72 13.79 12.02 2.06
N ILE A 73 13.56 10.70 2.06
CA ILE A 73 14.23 9.74 2.94
C ILE A 73 15.33 8.99 2.20
N ASP A 74 16.35 8.56 2.92
CA ASP A 74 17.45 7.75 2.37
C ASP A 74 17.22 6.29 2.73
N LEU A 75 16.47 5.59 1.87
CA LEU A 75 16.19 4.17 1.97
C LEU A 75 16.50 3.49 0.65
N THR A 76 17.02 2.28 0.74
CA THR A 76 16.99 1.34 -0.38
C THR A 76 15.56 0.82 -0.59
N ILE A 77 15.28 0.30 -1.80
CA ILE A 77 13.98 -0.34 -2.09
C ILE A 77 13.72 -1.53 -1.16
N GLY A 78 14.76 -2.28 -0.80
CA GLY A 78 14.64 -3.41 0.13
C GLY A 78 14.20 -2.94 1.52
N GLU A 79 14.87 -1.93 2.07
CA GLU A 79 14.50 -1.36 3.38
C GLU A 79 13.10 -0.76 3.36
N PHE A 80 12.67 -0.14 2.27
CA PHE A 80 11.30 0.36 2.11
C PHE A 80 10.27 -0.77 2.06
N THR A 81 10.63 -1.92 1.49
CA THR A 81 9.74 -3.10 1.41
C THR A 81 9.55 -3.79 2.76
N ASP A 82 10.59 -3.74 3.60
CA ASP A 82 10.59 -4.38 4.93
C ASP A 82 9.95 -3.50 6.03
N ILE A 83 9.50 -2.28 5.69
CA ILE A 83 8.74 -1.39 6.59
C ILE A 83 7.29 -1.82 6.69
#